data_AF-A0A920EL61-F1
#
_entry.id   AF-A0A920EL61-F1
#
_cell.length_a   1.000
_cell.length_b   1.000
_cell.length_c   1.000
_cell.angle_alpha   90.00
_cell.angle_beta   90.00
_cell.angle_gamma   90.00
#
_symmetry.space_group_name_H-M   'P 1'
#
loop_
_entity.id
_entity.type
_entity.pdbx_description
1 polymer ?
#
loop_
_entity_poly.entity_id
_entity_poly.type
_entity_poly.pdbx_seq_one_letter_code
_entity_poly.pdbx_strand_id
1 'polypeptide(L)'
;MVFDGAFNLINLPDINYEGGFLAYGAKVAVHYVHRITALILTLVFLLTIYIIFKLEEHSFLKKVIGASIIFFVLQVALGISNVVYSLPLNIAVWHTMNAAILMALISGALYYSLISFTKT
;
A
#
# COMPACT_ATOMS: atom_id res chain seq x y z
N MET A 1 -16.42 -21.02 -11.28
CA MET A 1 -16.01 -19.62 -11.53
C MET A 1 -14.54 -19.66 -11.88
N VAL A 2 -14.17 -19.33 -13.11
CA VAL A 2 -12.80 -19.52 -13.60
C VAL A 2 -11.98 -18.29 -13.21
N PHE A 3 -11.10 -18.45 -12.21
CA PHE A 3 -10.12 -17.44 -11.78
C PHE A 3 -8.84 -17.45 -12.65
N ASP A 4 -8.86 -18.27 -13.70
CA ASP A 4 -7.75 -18.48 -14.62
C ASP A 4 -7.34 -17.15 -15.28
N GLY A 5 -6.04 -16.93 -15.39
CA GLY A 5 -5.48 -15.68 -15.93
C GLY A 5 -5.44 -14.47 -14.98
N ALA A 6 -5.89 -14.57 -13.72
CA ALA A 6 -5.85 -13.45 -12.77
C ALA A 6 -4.44 -12.90 -12.48
N PHE A 7 -3.40 -13.73 -12.58
CA PHE A 7 -2.00 -13.38 -12.29
C PHE A 7 -1.06 -13.71 -13.45
N ASN A 8 -1.51 -13.55 -14.69
CA ASN A 8 -0.67 -13.84 -15.86
C ASN A 8 0.32 -12.69 -16.09
N LEU A 9 1.62 -12.95 -15.87
CA LEU A 9 2.71 -11.96 -15.91
C LEU A 9 3.47 -11.93 -17.24
N ILE A 10 3.29 -12.95 -18.09
CA ILE A 10 4.15 -13.22 -19.25
C ILE A 10 3.40 -13.09 -20.58
N ASN A 11 2.07 -13.26 -20.58
CA ASN A 11 1.22 -13.15 -21.76
C ASN A 11 0.18 -12.05 -21.58
N LEU A 12 0.64 -10.81 -21.36
CA LEU A 12 -0.27 -9.67 -21.28
C LEU A 12 -0.77 -9.32 -22.70
N PRO A 13 -2.09 -9.14 -22.89
CA PRO A 13 -2.63 -8.72 -24.19
C PRO A 13 -2.15 -7.31 -24.54
N ASP A 14 -2.03 -7.06 -25.85
CA ASP A 14 -1.35 -5.93 -26.50
C ASP A 14 -2.10 -4.58 -26.39
N ILE A 15 -2.49 -4.21 -25.16
CA ILE A 15 -3.12 -2.94 -24.76
C ILE A 15 -4.65 -2.87 -24.98
N ASN A 16 -5.43 -2.92 -23.89
CA ASN A 16 -6.62 -2.07 -23.74
C ASN A 16 -7.05 -1.96 -22.26
N TYR A 17 -6.75 -0.83 -21.63
CA TYR A 17 -7.09 -0.54 -20.22
C TYR A 17 -8.56 -0.16 -20.01
N GLU A 18 -9.32 0.02 -21.09
CA GLU A 18 -10.69 0.59 -21.05
C GLU A 18 -11.80 -0.45 -21.31
N GLY A 19 -11.47 -1.71 -21.65
CA GLY A 19 -12.44 -2.65 -22.26
C GLY A 19 -12.64 -4.02 -21.61
N GLY A 20 -11.91 -4.37 -20.54
CA GLY A 20 -12.19 -5.57 -19.75
C GLY A 20 -11.86 -6.91 -20.41
N PHE A 21 -10.56 -7.24 -20.52
CA PHE A 21 -10.13 -8.61 -20.87
C PHE A 21 -10.12 -9.57 -19.68
N LEU A 22 -10.01 -9.07 -18.45
CA LEU A 22 -10.11 -9.91 -17.26
C LEU A 22 -11.57 -10.29 -17.03
N ALA A 23 -11.86 -11.59 -17.13
CA ALA A 23 -13.13 -12.15 -16.70
C ALA A 23 -13.48 -11.63 -15.30
N TYR A 24 -14.76 -11.36 -15.04
CA TYR A 24 -15.20 -10.81 -13.75
C TYR A 24 -14.65 -11.61 -12.55
N GLY A 25 -14.61 -12.95 -12.67
CA GLY A 25 -13.99 -13.82 -11.66
C GLY A 25 -12.51 -13.50 -11.42
N ALA A 26 -11.73 -13.28 -12.47
CA ALA A 26 -10.32 -12.91 -12.35
C ALA A 26 -10.12 -11.54 -11.69
N LYS A 27 -10.98 -10.53 -11.99
CA LYS A 27 -10.97 -9.23 -11.28
C LYS A 27 -11.25 -9.40 -9.79
N VAL A 28 -12.23 -10.24 -9.44
CA VAL A 28 -12.58 -10.54 -8.04
C VAL A 28 -11.41 -11.20 -7.32
N ALA A 29 -10.70 -12.14 -7.95
CA ALA A 29 -9.50 -12.75 -7.37
C ALA A 29 -8.41 -11.72 -7.07
N VAL A 30 -8.12 -10.82 -8.00
CA VAL A 30 -7.14 -9.74 -7.79
C VAL A 30 -7.55 -8.83 -6.64
N HIS A 31 -8.81 -8.38 -6.60
CA HIS A 31 -9.31 -7.56 -5.50
C HIS A 31 -9.27 -8.27 -4.15
N TYR A 32 -9.55 -9.58 -4.13
CA TYR A 32 -9.50 -10.37 -2.91
C TYR A 32 -8.07 -10.48 -2.36
N VAL A 33 -7.11 -10.83 -3.22
CA VAL A 33 -5.70 -10.88 -2.84
C VAL A 33 -5.21 -9.50 -2.39
N HIS A 34 -5.58 -8.42 -3.07
CA HIS A 34 -5.24 -7.06 -2.66
C HIS A 34 -5.75 -6.71 -1.26
N ARG A 35 -6.97 -7.13 -0.89
CA ARG A 35 -7.52 -6.91 0.47
C ARG A 35 -6.73 -7.67 1.53
N ILE A 36 -6.36 -8.92 1.24
CA ILE A 36 -5.57 -9.74 2.16
C ILE A 36 -4.19 -9.12 2.37
N THR A 37 -3.51 -8.74 1.28
CA THR A 37 -2.19 -8.10 1.38
C THR A 37 -2.28 -6.76 2.11
N ALA A 38 -3.32 -5.96 1.86
CA ALA A 38 -3.54 -4.70 2.59
C ALA A 38 -3.73 -4.91 4.11
N LEU A 39 -4.46 -5.95 4.52
CA LEU A 39 -4.62 -6.30 5.94
C LEU A 39 -3.29 -6.71 6.59
N ILE A 40 -2.51 -7.54 5.90
CA ILE A 40 -1.17 -7.96 6.36
C ILE A 40 -0.27 -6.73 6.51
N LEU A 41 -0.20 -5.88 5.50
CA LEU A 41 0.60 -4.64 5.54
C LEU A 41 0.16 -3.71 6.68
N THR A 42 -1.14 -3.59 6.93
CA THR A 42 -1.69 -2.80 8.04
C THR A 42 -1.16 -3.32 9.38
N LEU A 43 -1.18 -4.63 9.59
CA LEU A 43 -0.73 -5.25 10.84
C LEU A 43 0.78 -5.07 11.05
N VAL A 44 1.58 -5.25 9.99
CA VAL A 44 3.02 -4.98 10.01
C VAL A 44 3.32 -3.51 10.29
N PHE A 45 2.53 -2.57 9.73
CA PHE A 45 2.69 -1.14 9.97
C PHE A 45 2.37 -0.77 11.42
N LEU A 46 1.29 -1.31 12.00
CA LEU A 46 0.97 -1.12 13.42
C LEU A 46 2.08 -1.66 14.33
N LEU A 47 2.65 -2.82 13.99
CA LEU A 47 3.78 -3.38 14.74
C LEU A 47 5.02 -2.46 14.65
N THR A 48 5.29 -1.91 13.48
CA THR A 48 6.38 -0.94 13.26
C THR A 48 6.20 0.30 14.11
N ILE A 49 4.98 0.85 14.15
CA ILE A 49 4.63 1.97 15.04
C ILE A 49 4.92 1.58 16.50
N TYR A 50 4.40 0.45 16.96
CA TYR A 50 4.59 -0.01 18.34
C TYR A 50 6.08 -0.11 18.73
N ILE A 51 6.91 -0.70 17.88
CA ILE A 51 8.35 -0.84 18.10
C ILE A 51 9.03 0.53 18.17
N ILE A 52 8.68 1.45 17.28
CA ILE A 52 9.30 2.79 17.23
C ILE A 52 8.91 3.66 18.42
N PHE A 53 7.69 3.54 18.92
CA PHE A 53 7.28 4.26 20.12
C PHE A 53 7.96 3.74 21.39
N LYS A 54 8.37 2.47 21.42
CA LYS A 54 9.18 1.86 22.50
C LYS A 54 10.64 2.34 22.53
N LEU A 55 11.17 2.84 21.41
CA LEU A 55 12.53 3.38 21.34
C LEU A 55 12.58 4.77 21.99
N GLU A 56 13.31 4.95 23.08
CA GLU A 56 13.29 6.20 23.88
C GLU A 56 14.04 7.35 23.19
N GLU A 57 15.16 7.07 22.54
CA GLU A 57 16.15 8.06 22.08
C GLU A 57 15.89 8.65 20.67
N HIS A 58 14.94 8.12 19.88
CA HIS A 58 14.77 8.48 18.46
C HIS A 58 13.58 9.42 18.19
N SER A 59 13.66 10.67 18.67
CA SER A 59 12.61 11.69 18.49
C SER A 59 12.29 12.00 17.00
N PHE A 60 13.30 12.01 16.12
CA PHE A 60 13.08 12.21 14.68
C PHE A 60 12.28 11.06 14.04
N LEU A 61 12.60 9.82 14.41
CA LEU A 61 11.93 8.62 13.88
C LEU A 61 10.44 8.59 14.30
N LYS A 62 10.14 8.98 15.54
CA LYS A 62 8.75 9.13 16.03
C LYS A 62 7.96 10.17 15.25
N LYS A 63 8.57 11.29 14.87
CA LYS A 63 7.92 12.32 14.03
C LYS A 63 7.59 11.81 12.62
N VAL A 64 8.54 11.14 11.97
CA VAL A 64 8.35 10.59 10.61
C VAL A 64 7.27 9.52 10.60
N ILE A 65 7.29 8.62 11.58
CA ILE A 65 6.25 7.58 11.74
C ILE A 65 4.90 8.20 12.07
N GLY A 66 4.85 9.21 12.96
CA GLY A 66 3.63 9.94 13.26
C GLY A 66 3.00 10.59 12.03
N ALA A 67 3.80 11.22 11.17
CA ALA A 67 3.34 11.75 9.88
C ALA A 67 2.82 10.64 8.95
N SER A 68 3.49 9.47 8.94
CA SER A 68 3.10 8.32 8.12
C SER A 68 1.70 7.79 8.47
N ILE A 69 1.26 7.93 9.73
CA ILE A 69 -0.10 7.52 10.16
C ILE A 69 -1.17 8.30 9.39
N ILE A 70 -0.96 9.60 9.15
CA ILE A 70 -1.91 10.44 8.41
C ILE A 70 -2.06 9.93 6.98
N PHE A 71 -0.92 9.69 6.31
CA PHE A 71 -0.91 9.15 4.95
C PHE A 71 -1.48 7.72 4.87
N PHE A 72 -1.31 6.91 5.92
CA PHE A 72 -1.90 5.58 6.00
C PHE A 72 -3.44 5.65 6.09
N VAL A 73 -4.00 6.52 6.93
CA VAL A 73 -5.45 6.73 7.01
C VAL A 73 -6.01 7.21 5.68
N LEU A 74 -5.32 8.17 5.04
CA LEU A 74 -5.67 8.64 3.69
C LEU A 74 -5.60 7.50 2.65
N GLN A 75 -4.60 6.63 2.73
CA GLN A 75 -4.45 5.49 1.82
C GLN A 75 -5.66 4.56 1.92
N VAL A 76 -6.09 4.23 3.13
CA VAL A 76 -7.26 3.37 3.38
C VAL A 76 -8.54 4.04 2.87
N ALA A 77 -8.74 5.32 3.15
CA ALA A 77 -9.91 6.07 2.69
C ALA A 77 -9.98 6.13 1.15
N LEU A 78 -8.86 6.39 0.47
CA LEU A 78 -8.76 6.38 -0.98
C LEU A 78 -8.97 4.96 -1.57
N GLY A 79 -8.48 3.93 -0.89
CA GLY A 79 -8.68 2.54 -1.28
C GLY A 79 -10.15 2.12 -1.23
N ILE A 80 -10.86 2.50 -0.16
CA ILE A 80 -12.31 2.27 -0.04
C ILE A 80 -13.06 3.06 -1.12
N SER A 81 -12.68 4.32 -1.34
CA SER A 81 -13.28 5.18 -2.37
C SER A 81 -13.15 4.58 -3.77
N ASN A 82 -12.01 3.96 -4.11
CA ASN A 82 -11.83 3.25 -5.38
C ASN A 82 -12.83 2.10 -5.57
N VAL A 83 -13.22 1.41 -4.49
CA VAL A 83 -14.23 0.34 -4.55
C VAL A 83 -15.64 0.92 -4.70
N VAL A 84 -15.99 1.93 -3.90
CA VAL A 84 -17.33 2.54 -3.89
C VAL A 84 -17.65 3.24 -5.21
N TYR A 85 -16.70 3.99 -5.76
CA TYR A 85 -16.89 4.74 -7.01
C TYR A 85 -16.57 3.93 -8.27
N SER A 86 -16.32 2.62 -8.16
CA SER A 86 -16.01 1.73 -9.30
C SER A 86 -14.78 2.17 -10.12
N LEU A 87 -13.65 2.42 -9.44
CA LEU A 87 -12.36 2.85 -10.00
C LEU A 87 -12.45 4.09 -10.92
N PRO A 88 -12.87 5.27 -10.42
CA PRO A 88 -12.69 6.50 -11.17
C PRO A 88 -11.19 6.82 -11.26
N LEU A 89 -10.72 7.13 -12.47
CA LEU A 89 -9.30 7.32 -12.76
C LEU A 89 -8.62 8.32 -11.80
N ASN A 90 -9.30 9.43 -11.49
CA ASN A 90 -8.77 10.45 -10.59
C ASN A 90 -8.45 9.89 -9.19
N ILE A 91 -9.34 9.08 -8.59
CA ILE A 91 -9.12 8.52 -7.24
C ILE A 91 -8.02 7.46 -7.29
N ALA A 92 -7.95 6.66 -8.36
CA ALA A 92 -6.90 5.67 -8.54
C ALA A 92 -5.50 6.33 -8.61
N VAL A 93 -5.38 7.45 -9.32
CA VAL A 93 -4.14 8.24 -9.40
C VAL A 93 -3.75 8.79 -8.03
N TRP A 94 -4.70 9.41 -7.31
CA TRP A 94 -4.44 9.93 -5.96
C TRP A 94 -4.05 8.83 -4.98
N HIS A 95 -4.70 7.66 -5.05
CA HIS A 95 -4.35 6.50 -4.23
C HIS A 95 -2.94 5.99 -4.50
N THR A 96 -2.51 6.00 -5.75
CA THR A 96 -1.15 5.57 -6.15
C THR A 96 -0.10 6.59 -5.72
N MET A 97 -0.37 7.89 -5.89
CA MET A 97 0.50 8.96 -5.42
C MET A 97 0.67 8.93 -3.89
N ASN A 98 -0.43 8.77 -3.15
CA ASN A 98 -0.39 8.66 -1.69
C ASN A 98 0.38 7.41 -1.23
N ALA A 99 0.25 6.29 -1.96
CA ALA A 99 1.04 5.08 -1.71
C ALA A 99 2.55 5.34 -1.83
N ALA A 100 2.97 6.06 -2.87
CA ALA A 100 4.37 6.40 -3.09
C ALA A 100 4.94 7.28 -1.97
N ILE A 101 4.17 8.27 -1.51
CA ILE A 101 4.56 9.13 -0.38
C ILE A 101 4.70 8.31 0.91
N LEU A 102 3.71 7.45 1.21
CA LEU A 102 3.75 6.58 2.39
C LEU A 102 4.96 5.64 2.33
N MET A 103 5.24 5.04 1.17
CA MET A 103 6.39 4.18 0.95
C MET A 103 7.72 4.92 1.14
N ALA A 104 7.83 6.16 0.66
CA ALA A 104 9.02 7.00 0.86
C ALA A 104 9.25 7.32 2.34
N LEU A 105 8.19 7.65 3.09
CA LEU A 105 8.29 7.92 4.53
C LEU A 105 8.76 6.69 5.32
N ILE A 106 8.18 5.52 5.05
CA ILE A 106 8.56 4.27 5.73
C ILE A 106 9.99 3.86 5.35
N SER A 107 10.36 3.99 4.08
CA SER A 107 11.73 3.67 3.61
C SER A 107 12.77 4.61 4.20
N GLY A 108 12.45 5.90 4.31
CA GLY A 108 13.29 6.89 4.98
C GLY A 108 13.44 6.61 6.48
N ALA A 109 12.35 6.22 7.15
CA ALA A 109 12.35 5.80 8.55
C ALA A 109 13.24 4.55 8.75
N LEU A 110 13.12 3.56 7.86
CA LEU A 110 13.97 2.36 7.88
C LEU A 110 15.45 2.70 7.68
N TYR A 111 15.77 3.52 6.68
CA TYR A 111 17.13 3.95 6.40
C TYR A 111 17.77 4.69 7.59
N TYR A 112 17.02 5.62 8.19
CA TYR A 112 17.47 6.33 9.39
C TYR A 112 17.70 5.38 10.56
N SER A 113 16.78 4.44 10.78
CA SER A 113 16.91 3.42 11.82
C SER A 113 18.18 2.57 11.63
N LEU A 114 18.46 2.11 10.41
CA LEU A 114 19.66 1.31 10.11
C LEU A 114 20.96 2.07 10.38
N ILE A 115 21.04 3.34 9.98
CA ILE A 115 22.22 4.18 10.25
C ILE A 115 22.39 4.45 11.74
N SER A 116 21.28 4.67 12.44
CA SER A 116 21.35 4.95 13.88
C SER A 116 21.85 3.76 14.69
N PHE A 117 21.47 2.53 14.32
CA PHE A 117 21.90 1.31 15.02
C PHE A 117 23.31 0.85 14.63
N THR A 118 23.84 1.27 13.49
CA THR A 118 25.21 0.92 13.07
C THR A 118 26.28 1.85 13.62
N LYS A 119 25.90 3.01 14.18
CA LYS A 119 26.81 3.99 14.78
C LYS A 119 26.99 3.84 16.29
N THR A 120 26.22 2.96 16.94
CA THR A 120 26.39 2.50 18.32
C THR A 120 27.27 1.26 18.36
#